data_AF-A0A8J6QQI1-F1
#
_entry.id   AF-A0A8J6QQI1-F1
#
_cell.length_a   1.000
_cell.length_b   1.000
_cell.length_c   1.000
_cell.angle_alpha   90.00
_cell.angle_beta   90.00
_cell.angle_gamma   90.00
#
_symmetry.space_group_name_H-M   'P 1'
#
loop_
_entity.id
_entity.type
_entity.pdbx_description
1 polymer ?
#
loop_
_entity_poly.entity_id
_entity_poly.type
_entity_poly.pdbx_seq_one_letter_code
_entity_poly.pdbx_strand_id
1 'polypeptide(L)'
;MKKLTYNQSVSLNLGENPDYKKLNNDSYVLQVMEKQQALSEIYLHNRSCVITMAIEIEGTMGSLLGAFFTYTNPETEYGELVAPPHEITPSYLFEELLLESPLLSFTARRKLVDQLLKKTKLINGKNLQKLVKGLSQLEEWRNAMAHGSTFYNVETELLELSYHRGGSRKLVLTNELFERINETANLTTKLLSDAIQTVELNRGLLAAKENGETVIRYHDRERPTKLSSC
;
A
#
# COMPACT_ATOMS: atom_id res chain seq x y z
N MET A 1 -8.87 16.05 20.19
CA MET A 1 -9.14 14.73 19.58
C MET A 1 -10.57 14.69 19.04
N LYS A 2 -10.77 14.82 17.72
CA LYS A 2 -12.09 14.59 17.09
C LYS A 2 -12.28 13.08 16.95
N LYS A 3 -13.25 12.51 17.68
CA LYS A 3 -13.74 11.15 17.42
C LYS A 3 -14.35 11.14 16.01
N LEU A 4 -13.75 10.38 15.10
CA LEU A 4 -14.38 10.01 13.82
C LEU A 4 -15.52 9.03 14.14
N THR A 5 -16.74 9.55 14.28
CA THR A 5 -17.94 8.73 14.28
C THR A 5 -18.17 8.22 12.85
N TYR A 6 -17.75 6.99 12.59
CA TYR A 6 -17.91 6.33 11.30
C TYR A 6 -19.26 5.60 11.24
N ASN A 7 -20.36 6.36 11.16
CA ASN A 7 -21.68 5.80 10.86
C ASN A 7 -21.88 5.76 9.34
N GLN A 8 -21.36 4.71 8.68
CA GLN A 8 -21.84 4.31 7.37
C GLN A 8 -22.77 3.11 7.56
N SER A 9 -24.08 3.37 7.54
CA SER A 9 -25.11 2.35 7.51
C SER A 9 -25.09 1.63 6.15
N VAL A 10 -25.18 0.30 6.17
CA VAL A 10 -25.48 -0.47 4.96
C VAL A 10 -26.90 -0.09 4.54
N SER A 11 -27.02 0.52 3.37
CA SER A 11 -28.31 1.00 2.88
C SER A 11 -29.04 -0.14 2.19
N LEU A 12 -30.26 -0.45 2.66
CA LEU A 12 -31.21 -1.31 1.97
C LEU A 12 -31.72 -0.56 0.74
N ASN A 13 -31.08 -0.75 -0.40
CA ASN A 13 -31.68 -0.45 -1.69
C ASN A 13 -32.16 -1.78 -2.26
N LEU A 14 -33.39 -2.14 -1.89
CA LEU A 14 -34.18 -3.13 -2.62
C LEU A 14 -34.43 -2.48 -3.98
N GLY A 15 -33.53 -2.67 -4.95
CA GLY A 15 -33.73 -2.20 -6.33
C GLY A 15 -35.11 -2.61 -6.83
N GLU A 16 -35.61 -1.93 -7.87
CA GLU A 16 -36.91 -2.21 -8.50
C GLU A 16 -37.06 -3.72 -8.79
N ASN A 17 -37.63 -4.45 -7.83
CA ASN A 17 -37.61 -5.90 -7.80
C ASN A 17 -38.77 -6.39 -8.67
N PRO A 18 -38.53 -7.11 -9.78
CA PRO A 18 -39.63 -7.61 -10.61
C PRO A 18 -40.49 -8.67 -9.90
N ASP A 19 -40.06 -9.20 -8.75
CA ASP A 19 -40.70 -10.29 -8.01
C ASP A 19 -41.33 -9.82 -6.67
N TYR A 20 -42.03 -8.68 -6.70
CA TYR A 20 -42.83 -8.12 -5.57
C TYR A 20 -43.73 -9.15 -4.86
N LYS A 21 -44.05 -10.29 -5.50
CA LYS A 21 -44.90 -11.34 -4.93
C LYS A 21 -44.27 -12.08 -3.74
N LYS A 22 -42.93 -12.19 -3.66
CA LYS A 22 -42.25 -12.89 -2.54
C LYS A 22 -42.01 -12.01 -1.32
N LEU A 23 -41.99 -10.69 -1.49
CA LEU A 23 -41.80 -9.72 -0.41
C LEU A 23 -43.03 -9.58 0.51
N ASN A 24 -44.18 -10.14 0.14
CA ASN A 24 -45.36 -10.23 0.99
C ASN A 24 -45.30 -11.40 2.00
N ASN A 25 -44.20 -12.15 2.03
CA ASN A 25 -43.97 -13.21 3.01
C ASN A 25 -42.96 -12.71 4.04
N ASP A 26 -43.44 -12.38 5.24
CA ASP A 26 -42.64 -11.89 6.36
C ASP A 26 -41.44 -12.82 6.69
N SER A 27 -41.62 -14.14 6.51
CA SER A 27 -40.55 -15.11 6.74
C SER A 27 -39.42 -14.99 5.70
N TYR A 28 -39.74 -14.71 4.43
CA TYR A 28 -38.75 -14.51 3.38
C TYR A 28 -37.99 -13.19 3.58
N VAL A 29 -38.71 -12.12 3.94
CA VAL A 29 -38.09 -10.82 4.24
C VAL A 29 -37.11 -10.95 5.41
N LEU A 30 -37.49 -11.65 6.48
CA LEU A 30 -36.62 -11.90 7.63
C LEU A 30 -35.33 -12.62 7.23
N GLN A 31 -35.42 -13.69 6.42
CA GLN A 31 -34.25 -14.43 5.94
C GLN A 31 -33.29 -13.56 5.10
N VAL A 32 -33.84 -12.73 4.22
CA VAL A 32 -33.03 -11.80 3.42
C VAL A 32 -32.32 -10.78 4.30
N MET A 33 -33.01 -10.23 5.32
CA MET A 33 -32.41 -9.29 6.27
C MET A 33 -31.30 -9.93 7.12
N GLU A 34 -31.50 -11.16 7.60
CA GLU A 34 -30.48 -11.92 8.35
C GLU A 34 -29.25 -12.18 7.49
N LYS A 35 -29.43 -12.62 6.23
CA LYS A 35 -28.33 -12.87 5.29
C LYS A 35 -27.58 -11.58 4.97
N GLN A 36 -28.30 -10.48 4.73
CA GLN A 36 -27.69 -9.18 4.51
C GLN A 36 -26.86 -8.73 5.72
N GLN A 37 -27.38 -8.89 6.94
CA GLN A 37 -26.68 -8.52 8.16
C GLN A 37 -25.37 -9.33 8.30
N ALA A 38 -25.44 -10.66 8.14
CA ALA A 38 -24.26 -11.52 8.23
C ALA A 38 -23.18 -11.13 7.20
N LEU A 39 -23.56 -10.89 5.95
CA LEU A 39 -22.63 -10.44 4.90
C LEU A 39 -22.05 -9.05 5.20
N SER A 40 -22.84 -8.17 5.80
CA SER A 40 -22.41 -6.82 6.18
C SER A 40 -21.34 -6.84 7.27
N GLU A 41 -21.48 -7.72 8.26
CA GLU A 41 -20.49 -7.90 9.34
C GLU A 41 -19.16 -8.40 8.79
N ILE A 42 -19.19 -9.43 7.94
CA ILE A 42 -18.00 -9.96 7.24
C ILE A 42 -17.33 -8.87 6.41
N TYR A 43 -18.13 -8.08 5.67
CA TYR A 43 -17.63 -6.96 4.88
C TYR A 43 -16.94 -5.91 5.75
N LEU A 44 -17.53 -5.49 6.87
CA LEU A 44 -16.94 -4.47 7.73
C LEU A 44 -15.59 -4.90 8.30
N HIS A 45 -15.46 -6.18 8.67
CA HIS A 45 -14.19 -6.76 9.08
C HIS A 45 -13.16 -6.70 7.93
N ASN A 46 -13.50 -7.24 6.76
CA ASN A 46 -12.59 -7.29 5.62
C ASN A 46 -12.21 -5.89 5.12
N ARG A 47 -13.15 -4.95 5.13
CA ARG A 47 -12.92 -3.53 4.82
C ARG A 47 -11.82 -2.95 5.69
N SER A 48 -11.87 -3.19 7.00
CA SER A 48 -10.84 -2.74 7.94
C SER A 48 -9.48 -3.34 7.60
N CYS A 49 -9.42 -4.66 7.35
CA CYS A 49 -8.19 -5.35 6.96
C CYS A 49 -7.56 -4.77 5.70
N VAL A 50 -8.35 -4.53 4.65
CA VAL A 50 -7.86 -3.95 3.38
C VAL A 50 -7.31 -2.54 3.57
N ILE A 51 -7.97 -1.71 4.40
CA ILE A 51 -7.51 -0.35 4.68
C ILE A 51 -6.19 -0.39 5.46
N THR A 52 -6.09 -1.21 6.52
CA THR A 52 -4.86 -1.35 7.32
C THR A 52 -3.70 -1.85 6.47
N MET A 53 -3.93 -2.87 5.65
CA MET A 53 -2.93 -3.42 4.75
C MET A 53 -2.40 -2.39 3.73
N ALA A 54 -3.29 -1.54 3.20
CA ALA A 54 -2.87 -0.45 2.32
C ALA A 54 -2.02 0.59 3.05
N ILE A 55 -2.31 0.89 4.33
CA ILE A 55 -1.50 1.78 5.16
C ILE A 55 -0.11 1.18 5.41
N GLU A 56 -0.01 -0.12 5.69
CA GLU A 56 1.28 -0.80 5.87
C GLU A 56 2.14 -0.78 4.60
N ILE A 57 1.50 -1.01 3.43
CA ILE A 57 2.17 -0.91 2.13
C ILE A 57 2.62 0.52 1.84
N GLU A 58 1.82 1.51 2.25
CA GLU A 58 2.18 2.92 2.15
C GLU A 58 3.38 3.27 3.02
N GLY A 59 3.44 2.75 4.26
CA GLY A 59 4.61 2.84 5.13
C GLY A 59 5.84 2.19 4.49
N THR A 60 5.69 1.01 3.90
CA THR A 60 6.78 0.30 3.20
C THR A 60 7.30 1.09 1.99
N MET A 61 6.41 1.74 1.22
CA MET A 61 6.82 2.68 0.17
C MET A 61 7.62 3.85 0.74
N GLY A 62 7.21 4.37 1.89
CA GLY A 62 7.96 5.38 2.65
C GLY A 62 9.36 4.90 2.99
N SER A 63 9.49 3.71 3.58
CA SER A 63 10.79 3.10 3.91
C SER A 63 11.69 2.94 2.69
N LEU A 64 11.16 2.54 1.53
CA LEU A 64 11.94 2.47 0.28
C LEU A 64 12.45 3.85 -0.16
N LEU A 65 11.61 4.88 -0.09
CA LEU A 65 12.00 6.24 -0.44
C LEU A 65 13.03 6.78 0.55
N GLY A 66 12.85 6.57 1.85
CA GLY A 66 13.83 6.90 2.90
C GLY A 66 15.15 6.19 2.63
N ALA A 67 15.14 4.85 2.58
CA ALA A 67 16.32 4.04 2.29
C ALA A 67 17.07 4.48 1.02
N PHE A 68 16.38 5.06 0.02
CA PHE A 68 17.01 5.62 -1.18
C PHE A 68 17.45 7.08 -1.06
N PHE A 69 16.81 7.96 -0.30
CA PHE A 69 17.17 9.39 -0.26
C PHE A 69 17.94 9.81 0.98
N THR A 70 17.81 9.11 2.10
CA THR A 70 18.23 9.58 3.43
C THR A 70 19.47 8.90 3.98
N TYR A 71 20.14 8.04 3.20
CA TYR A 71 21.43 7.48 3.63
C TYR A 71 22.52 8.56 3.60
N THR A 72 22.92 9.01 4.80
CA THR A 72 24.20 9.64 5.03
C THR A 72 25.19 8.55 5.45
N ASN A 73 26.36 8.50 4.81
CA ASN A 73 27.42 7.60 5.25
C ASN A 73 27.88 8.10 6.64
N PRO A 74 27.79 7.27 7.70
CA PRO A 74 28.15 7.69 9.05
C PRO A 74 29.60 8.18 9.13
N GLU A 75 30.49 7.71 8.24
CA GLU A 75 31.89 8.19 8.19
C GLU A 75 32.07 9.55 7.52
N THR A 76 31.17 9.97 6.63
CA THR A 76 31.27 11.27 5.93
C THR A 76 30.55 12.42 6.64
N GLU A 77 29.67 12.11 7.60
CA GLU A 77 29.00 13.11 8.43
C GLU A 77 29.67 13.22 9.83
N TYR A 78 30.39 12.18 10.28
CA TYR A 78 31.06 12.12 11.58
C TYR A 78 32.56 11.83 11.47
N GLY A 79 33.27 12.62 10.67
CA GLY A 79 34.69 12.83 10.90
C GLY A 79 34.89 13.59 12.22
N GLU A 80 35.03 12.86 13.32
CA GLU A 80 35.44 13.33 14.66
C GLU A 80 34.57 14.36 15.39
N LEU A 81 33.38 14.75 14.91
CA LEU A 81 32.47 15.60 15.67
C LEU A 81 31.14 14.89 15.89
N VAL A 82 30.93 14.45 17.13
CA VAL A 82 29.64 14.05 17.67
C VAL A 82 28.66 15.18 17.39
N ALA A 83 27.82 15.03 16.36
CA ALA A 83 26.73 15.97 16.11
C ALA A 83 25.93 16.13 17.42
N PRO A 84 25.66 17.38 17.85
CA PRO A 84 24.92 17.61 19.07
C PRO A 84 23.55 16.93 18.99
N PRO A 85 22.96 16.50 20.12
CA PRO A 85 21.74 15.69 20.19
C PRO A 85 20.45 16.36 19.64
N HIS A 86 20.58 17.50 18.95
CA HIS A 86 19.48 18.32 18.43
C HIS A 86 19.66 18.78 16.98
N GLU A 87 20.66 18.28 16.23
CA GLU A 87 20.74 18.60 14.81
C GLU A 87 19.71 17.80 14.01
N ILE A 88 18.67 18.52 13.59
CA ILE A 88 17.69 18.08 12.61
C ILE A 88 18.44 17.76 11.31
N THR A 89 18.60 16.49 10.98
CA THR A 89 19.27 16.09 9.73
C THR A 89 18.35 16.29 8.52
N PRO A 90 18.90 16.52 7.32
CA PRO A 90 18.11 16.52 6.08
C PRO A 90 17.30 15.24 5.89
N SER A 91 17.84 14.12 6.35
CA SER A 91 17.20 12.80 6.38
C SER A 91 15.94 12.79 7.24
N TYR A 92 16.04 13.29 8.47
CA TYR A 92 14.91 13.43 9.38
C TYR A 92 13.83 14.35 8.80
N LEU A 93 14.21 15.49 8.22
CA LEU A 93 13.25 16.40 7.57
C LEU A 93 12.55 15.75 6.37
N PHE A 94 13.26 14.95 5.58
CA PHE A 94 12.66 14.23 4.45
C PHE A 94 11.65 13.19 4.92
N GLU A 95 11.96 12.45 5.98
CA GLU A 95 11.03 11.47 6.54
C GLU A 95 9.82 12.14 7.19
N GLU A 96 10.02 13.03 8.16
CA GLU A 96 8.92 13.63 8.93
C GLU A 96 8.10 14.64 8.10
N LEU A 97 8.75 15.56 7.37
CA LEU A 97 8.04 16.66 6.69
C LEU A 97 7.53 16.30 5.30
N LEU A 98 8.10 15.30 4.63
CA LEU A 98 7.69 14.90 3.28
C LEU A 98 7.05 13.52 3.26
N LEU A 99 7.73 12.48 3.77
CA LEU A 99 7.23 11.10 3.66
C LEU A 99 6.09 10.79 4.62
N GLU A 100 6.08 11.34 5.83
CA GLU A 100 4.97 11.19 6.78
C GLU A 100 3.90 12.28 6.62
N SER A 101 4.18 13.27 5.77
CA SER A 101 3.24 14.34 5.49
C SER A 101 1.90 13.79 4.99
N PRO A 102 0.77 14.19 5.60
CA PRO A 102 -0.55 13.86 5.08
C PRO A 102 -0.81 14.49 3.69
N LEU A 103 0.02 15.45 3.27
CA LEU A 103 -0.02 16.05 1.94
C LEU A 103 0.50 15.10 0.85
N LEU A 104 1.39 14.19 1.21
CA LEU A 104 1.82 13.15 0.28
C LEU A 104 0.76 12.05 0.33
N SER A 105 0.02 11.89 -0.77
CA SER A 105 -1.00 10.84 -0.89
C SER A 105 -0.39 9.51 -1.32
N PHE A 106 -1.11 8.41 -1.10
CA PHE A 106 -0.76 7.08 -1.62
C PHE A 106 -0.39 7.14 -3.11
N THR A 107 -1.21 7.83 -3.90
CA THR A 107 -0.99 8.03 -5.34
C THR A 107 0.34 8.70 -5.63
N ALA A 108 0.70 9.73 -4.84
CA ALA A 108 1.95 10.45 -5.00
C ALA A 108 3.15 9.56 -4.62
N ARG A 109 3.10 8.87 -3.46
CA ARG A 109 4.13 7.90 -3.04
C ARG A 109 4.33 6.81 -4.10
N ARG A 110 3.25 6.21 -4.61
CA ARG A 110 3.30 5.20 -5.68
C ARG A 110 3.97 5.73 -6.95
N LYS A 111 3.65 6.95 -7.38
CA LYS A 111 4.28 7.58 -8.56
C LYS A 111 5.77 7.81 -8.34
N LEU A 112 6.18 8.26 -7.16
CA LEU A 112 7.58 8.44 -6.82
C LEU A 112 8.33 7.10 -6.83
N VAL A 113 7.77 6.06 -6.21
CA VAL A 113 8.34 4.71 -6.22
C VAL A 113 8.48 4.17 -7.64
N ASP A 114 7.45 4.30 -8.48
CA ASP A 114 7.50 3.87 -9.89
C ASP A 114 8.62 4.60 -10.67
N GLN A 115 8.68 5.93 -10.55
CA GLN A 115 9.71 6.74 -11.21
C GLN A 115 11.12 6.40 -10.71
N LEU A 116 11.27 6.22 -9.40
CA LEU A 116 12.52 5.83 -8.76
C LEU A 116 13.01 4.49 -9.35
N LEU A 117 12.18 3.44 -9.26
CA LEU A 117 12.56 2.10 -9.68
C LEU A 117 12.83 2.00 -11.18
N LYS A 118 12.10 2.77 -12.01
CA LYS A 118 12.36 2.88 -13.46
C LYS A 118 13.73 3.49 -13.76
N LYS A 119 14.13 4.53 -13.02
CA LYS A 119 15.39 5.24 -13.24
C LYS A 119 16.60 4.46 -12.70
N THR A 120 16.44 3.78 -11.59
CA THR A 120 17.54 3.11 -10.88
C THR A 120 17.75 1.66 -11.30
N LYS A 121 16.74 1.03 -11.91
CA LYS A 121 16.75 -0.39 -12.29
C LYS A 121 17.03 -1.34 -11.11
N LEU A 122 16.65 -0.95 -9.89
CA LEU A 122 16.81 -1.75 -8.66
C LEU A 122 16.05 -3.08 -8.72
N ILE A 123 14.97 -3.14 -9.50
CA ILE A 123 14.16 -4.33 -9.71
C ILE A 123 14.12 -4.63 -11.20
N ASN A 124 14.17 -5.91 -11.55
CA ASN A 124 14.01 -6.35 -12.94
C ASN A 124 12.64 -5.92 -13.53
N GLY A 125 12.57 -5.78 -14.86
CA GLY A 125 11.38 -5.23 -15.53
C GLY A 125 10.07 -6.00 -15.27
N LYS A 126 10.11 -7.33 -15.16
CA LYS A 126 8.93 -8.16 -14.88
C LYS A 126 8.39 -7.92 -13.47
N ASN A 127 9.28 -7.88 -12.48
CA ASN A 127 8.92 -7.63 -11.10
C ASN A 127 8.48 -6.17 -10.89
N LEU A 128 9.10 -5.21 -11.57
CA LEU A 128 8.65 -3.82 -11.58
C LEU A 128 7.21 -3.70 -12.09
N GLN A 129 6.87 -4.35 -13.20
CA GLN A 129 5.50 -4.33 -13.74
C GLN A 129 4.50 -4.93 -12.74
N LYS A 130 4.86 -6.05 -12.09
CA LYS A 130 4.02 -6.67 -11.05
C LYS A 130 3.81 -5.73 -9.86
N LEU A 131 4.88 -5.11 -9.38
CA LEU A 131 4.83 -4.17 -8.25
C LEU A 131 3.94 -2.96 -8.56
N VAL A 132 4.16 -2.30 -9.71
CA VAL A 132 3.37 -1.11 -10.11
C VAL A 132 1.89 -1.47 -10.29
N LYS A 133 1.61 -2.64 -10.87
CA LYS A 133 0.24 -3.14 -11.00
C LYS A 133 -0.38 -3.40 -9.63
N GLY A 134 0.32 -4.10 -8.74
CA GLY A 134 -0.14 -4.41 -7.39
C GLY A 134 -0.45 -3.15 -6.59
N LEU A 135 0.48 -2.18 -6.56
CA LEU A 135 0.27 -0.88 -5.91
C LEU A 135 -0.95 -0.14 -6.47
N SER A 136 -1.17 -0.17 -7.79
CA SER A 136 -2.35 0.47 -8.37
C SER A 136 -3.67 -0.23 -8.03
N GLN A 137 -3.66 -1.56 -7.90
CA GLN A 137 -4.86 -2.31 -7.52
C GLN A 137 -5.19 -2.10 -6.04
N LEU A 138 -4.18 -2.09 -5.18
CA LEU A 138 -4.34 -1.83 -3.75
C LEU A 138 -4.84 -0.40 -3.48
N GLU A 139 -4.32 0.60 -4.21
CA GLU A 139 -4.84 1.97 -4.17
C GLU A 139 -6.33 2.00 -4.52
N GLU A 140 -6.71 1.32 -5.60
CA GLU A 140 -8.10 1.25 -6.04
C GLU A 140 -9.00 0.58 -5.01
N TRP A 141 -8.63 -0.60 -4.52
CA TRP A 141 -9.41 -1.31 -3.52
C TRP A 141 -9.52 -0.53 -2.22
N ARG A 142 -8.42 0.06 -1.73
CA ARG A 142 -8.45 0.93 -0.55
C ARG A 142 -9.40 2.10 -0.74
N ASN A 143 -9.38 2.76 -1.90
CA ASN A 143 -10.27 3.90 -2.17
C ASN A 143 -11.72 3.47 -2.31
N ALA A 144 -11.98 2.34 -2.96
CA ALA A 144 -13.31 1.75 -3.05
C ALA A 144 -13.85 1.42 -1.65
N MET A 145 -13.04 0.78 -0.80
CA MET A 145 -13.42 0.41 0.57
C MET A 145 -13.61 1.64 1.46
N ALA A 146 -12.78 2.67 1.30
CA ALA A 146 -12.83 3.88 2.12
C ALA A 146 -14.02 4.80 1.76
N HIS A 147 -14.39 4.88 0.47
CA HIS A 147 -15.33 5.89 -0.03
C HIS A 147 -16.54 5.33 -0.77
N GLY A 148 -16.54 4.04 -1.10
CA GLY A 148 -17.63 3.38 -1.80
C GLY A 148 -18.85 3.17 -0.92
N SER A 149 -19.95 2.81 -1.57
CA SER A 149 -21.22 2.49 -0.93
C SER A 149 -21.59 1.04 -1.20
N THR A 150 -21.93 0.30 -0.15
CA THR A 150 -22.36 -1.09 -0.26
C THR A 150 -23.86 -1.19 -0.43
N PHE A 151 -24.29 -2.19 -1.19
CA PHE A 151 -25.69 -2.55 -1.37
C PHE A 151 -25.82 -4.06 -1.54
N TYR A 152 -26.90 -4.62 -1.03
CA TYR A 152 -27.22 -6.03 -1.17
C TYR A 152 -28.07 -6.24 -2.41
N ASN A 153 -27.61 -7.09 -3.33
CA ASN A 153 -28.34 -7.46 -4.52
C ASN A 153 -29.19 -8.69 -4.21
N VAL A 154 -30.51 -8.52 -4.16
CA VAL A 154 -31.46 -9.59 -3.80
C VAL A 154 -31.52 -10.69 -4.87
N GLU A 155 -31.27 -10.37 -6.15
CA GLU A 155 -31.33 -11.34 -7.23
C GLU A 155 -30.13 -12.30 -7.22
N THR A 156 -28.94 -11.77 -6.94
CA THR A 156 -27.71 -12.58 -6.87
C THR A 156 -27.40 -13.05 -5.46
N GLU A 157 -28.09 -12.49 -4.45
CA GLU A 157 -27.84 -12.68 -3.03
C GLU A 157 -26.40 -12.33 -2.60
N LEU A 158 -25.78 -11.36 -3.29
CA LEU A 158 -24.42 -10.91 -3.06
C LEU A 158 -24.37 -9.45 -2.61
N LEU A 159 -23.33 -9.12 -1.83
CA LEU A 159 -23.03 -7.74 -1.47
C LEU A 159 -22.14 -7.11 -2.55
N GLU A 160 -22.51 -5.94 -3.03
CA GLU A 160 -21.80 -5.19 -4.06
C GLU A 160 -21.33 -3.84 -3.50
N LEU A 161 -20.13 -3.41 -3.87
CA LEU A 161 -19.53 -2.13 -3.53
C LEU A 161 -19.49 -1.24 -4.78
N SER A 162 -20.28 -0.17 -4.78
CA SER A 162 -20.23 0.87 -5.82
C SER A 162 -19.21 1.94 -5.46
N TYR A 163 -18.36 2.32 -6.42
CA TYR A 163 -17.36 3.37 -6.25
C TYR A 163 -17.05 4.07 -7.58
N HIS A 164 -16.35 5.21 -7.52
CA HIS A 164 -15.99 5.98 -8.70
C HIS A 164 -14.48 5.93 -8.97
N ARG A 165 -14.11 5.60 -10.21
CA ARG A 165 -12.73 5.67 -10.72
C ARG A 165 -12.75 5.96 -12.22
N GLY A 166 -12.74 7.24 -12.59
CA GLY A 166 -12.90 7.68 -13.99
C GLY A 166 -14.25 7.28 -14.60
N GLY A 167 -15.25 6.97 -13.75
CA GLY A 167 -16.53 6.39 -14.12
C GLY A 167 -17.11 5.58 -12.95
N SER A 168 -18.39 5.18 -13.05
CA SER A 168 -19.01 4.29 -12.06
C SER A 168 -18.44 2.87 -12.20
N ARG A 169 -18.12 2.24 -11.07
CA ARG A 169 -17.57 0.88 -10.96
C ARG A 169 -18.28 0.14 -9.85
N LYS A 170 -18.28 -1.19 -9.97
CA LYS A 170 -18.83 -2.11 -8.98
C LYS A 170 -17.81 -3.21 -8.66
N LEU A 171 -17.73 -3.59 -7.40
CA LEU A 171 -16.96 -4.74 -6.91
C LEU A 171 -17.91 -5.68 -6.17
N VAL A 172 -17.99 -6.93 -6.60
CA VAL A 172 -18.74 -7.96 -5.88
C VAL A 172 -17.88 -8.45 -4.71
N LEU A 173 -18.42 -8.41 -3.50
CA LEU A 173 -17.69 -8.67 -2.26
C LEU A 173 -17.75 -10.15 -1.91
N THR A 174 -16.95 -10.95 -2.61
CA THR A 174 -16.84 -12.40 -2.38
C THR A 174 -15.53 -12.78 -1.69
N ASN A 175 -15.43 -14.01 -1.18
CA ASN A 175 -14.20 -14.53 -0.59
C ASN A 175 -13.04 -14.51 -1.60
N GLU A 176 -13.30 -14.85 -2.86
CA GLU A 176 -12.30 -14.87 -3.93
C GLU A 176 -11.73 -13.46 -4.19
N LEU A 177 -12.55 -12.41 -4.04
CA LEU A 177 -12.05 -11.03 -4.10
C LEU A 177 -11.03 -10.78 -2.99
N PHE A 178 -11.36 -11.15 -1.74
CA PHE A 178 -10.50 -10.89 -0.59
C PHE A 178 -9.23 -11.74 -0.60
N GLU A 179 -9.30 -12.99 -1.06
CA GLU A 179 -8.13 -13.83 -1.33
C GLU A 179 -7.19 -13.16 -2.34
N ARG A 180 -7.75 -12.67 -3.47
CA ARG A 180 -6.97 -11.94 -4.47
C ARG A 180 -6.34 -10.67 -3.92
N ILE A 181 -7.04 -9.94 -3.03
CA ILE A 181 -6.47 -8.76 -2.37
C ILE A 181 -5.27 -9.16 -1.52
N ASN A 182 -5.41 -10.20 -0.69
CA ASN A 182 -4.33 -10.72 0.16
C ASN A 182 -3.12 -11.18 -0.66
N GLU A 183 -3.33 -11.95 -1.73
CA GLU A 183 -2.26 -12.39 -2.63
C GLU A 183 -1.53 -11.21 -3.27
N THR A 184 -2.29 -10.22 -3.74
CA THR A 184 -1.73 -9.01 -4.35
C THR A 184 -0.91 -8.20 -3.35
N ALA A 185 -1.40 -8.06 -2.12
CA ALA A 185 -0.70 -7.39 -1.04
C ALA A 185 0.59 -8.10 -0.66
N ASN A 186 0.53 -9.40 -0.42
CA ASN A 186 1.71 -10.21 -0.07
C ASN A 186 2.81 -10.11 -1.13
N LEU A 187 2.43 -10.23 -2.41
CA LEU A 187 3.36 -10.06 -3.52
C LEU A 187 3.94 -8.64 -3.58
N THR A 188 3.10 -7.63 -3.39
CA THR A 188 3.50 -6.22 -3.43
C THR A 188 4.48 -5.89 -2.30
N THR A 189 4.16 -6.29 -1.07
CA THR A 189 5.02 -6.12 0.10
C THR A 189 6.36 -6.81 -0.12
N LYS A 190 6.36 -8.07 -0.57
CA LYS A 190 7.60 -8.80 -0.87
C LYS A 190 8.48 -8.04 -1.88
N LEU A 191 7.89 -7.57 -2.98
CA LEU A 191 8.63 -6.84 -4.01
C LEU A 191 9.18 -5.49 -3.52
N LEU A 192 8.48 -4.80 -2.60
CA LEU A 192 8.99 -3.60 -1.95
C LEU A 192 10.15 -3.93 -1.00
N SER A 193 10.02 -4.97 -0.18
CA SER A 193 11.08 -5.43 0.73
C SER A 193 12.34 -5.85 -0.03
N ASP A 194 12.20 -6.61 -1.12
CA ASP A 194 13.32 -6.99 -1.99
C ASP A 194 14.04 -5.74 -2.56
N ALA A 195 13.27 -4.70 -2.90
CA ALA A 195 13.81 -3.43 -3.40
C ALA A 195 14.58 -2.66 -2.32
N ILE A 196 14.03 -2.58 -1.10
CA ILE A 196 14.67 -1.98 0.07
C ILE A 196 16.00 -2.69 0.34
N GLN A 197 15.96 -4.03 0.42
CA GLN A 197 17.16 -4.84 0.64
C GLN A 197 18.23 -4.60 -0.43
N THR A 198 17.82 -4.46 -1.69
CA THR A 198 18.74 -4.15 -2.80
C THR A 198 19.37 -2.76 -2.66
N VAL A 199 18.60 -1.76 -2.22
CA VAL A 199 19.12 -0.41 -1.93
C VAL A 199 20.14 -0.47 -0.80
N GLU A 200 19.81 -1.18 0.27
CA GLU A 200 20.68 -1.35 1.43
C GLU A 200 21.98 -2.08 1.07
N LEU A 201 21.91 -3.19 0.34
CA LEU A 201 23.08 -3.92 -0.16
C LEU A 201 23.96 -3.04 -1.04
N ASN A 202 23.38 -2.32 -1.99
CA ASN A 202 24.11 -1.41 -2.88
C ASN A 202 24.75 -0.22 -2.14
N ARG A 203 24.34 0.03 -0.90
CA ARG A 203 24.88 1.07 -0.01
C ARG A 203 25.85 0.53 1.04
N GLY A 204 26.08 -0.79 1.08
CA GLY A 204 26.90 -1.41 2.11
C GLY A 204 26.21 -1.51 3.49
N LEU A 205 24.89 -1.33 3.56
CA LEU A 205 24.10 -1.36 4.81
C LEU A 205 23.79 -2.77 5.30
N LEU A 206 23.75 -3.75 4.41
CA LEU A 206 23.64 -5.16 4.77
C LEU A 206 25.02 -5.79 4.70
N ALA A 207 25.60 -6.04 5.86
CA ALA A 207 26.74 -6.93 5.96
C ALA A 207 26.37 -8.28 5.35
N ALA A 208 27.09 -8.68 4.31
CA ALA A 208 26.99 -10.03 3.81
C ALA A 208 27.49 -10.96 4.93
N LYS A 209 26.68 -11.94 5.33
CA LYS A 209 27.20 -13.03 6.16
C LYS A 209 28.00 -13.97 5.28
N GLU A 210 29.32 -13.89 5.32
CA GLU A 210 30.20 -14.93 4.76
C GLU A 210 30.71 -15.79 5.92
N ASN A 211 30.49 -17.11 5.85
CA ASN A 211 30.98 -18.09 6.84
C ASN A 211 30.57 -17.83 8.31
N GLY A 212 29.42 -17.19 8.54
CA GLY A 212 28.95 -16.87 9.90
C GLY A 212 29.48 -15.55 10.46
N GLU A 213 30.34 -14.84 9.71
CA GLU A 213 30.86 -13.53 10.07
C GLU A 213 30.19 -12.42 9.25
N THR A 214 29.93 -11.30 9.91
CA THR A 214 29.36 -10.08 9.34
C THR A 214 30.44 -9.37 8.51
N VAL A 215 30.40 -9.49 7.18
CA VAL A 215 31.35 -8.83 6.27
C VAL A 215 30.71 -7.59 5.67
N ILE A 216 31.18 -6.41 6.05
CA ILE A 216 30.81 -5.13 5.42
C ILE A 216 31.73 -4.94 4.21
N ARG A 217 31.18 -5.08 2.99
CA ARG A 217 31.90 -4.73 1.76
C ARG A 217 31.49 -3.34 1.33
N TYR A 218 32.36 -2.37 1.50
CA TYR A 218 32.22 -1.07 0.84
C TYR A 218 32.47 -1.27 -0.65
N HIS A 219 31.44 -1.05 -1.48
CA HIS A 219 31.66 -0.88 -2.91
C HIS A 219 32.35 0.46 -3.11
N ASP A 220 33.68 0.42 -3.20
CA ASP A 220 34.47 1.55 -3.65
C ASP A 220 33.99 1.87 -5.08
N ARG A 221 33.18 2.92 -5.23
CA ARG A 221 32.89 3.47 -6.55
C ARG A 221 34.18 4.14 -6.99
N GLU A 222 35.04 3.41 -7.68
CA GLU A 222 36.11 4.01 -8.46
C GLU A 222 35.47 5.11 -9.32
N ARG A 223 35.74 6.38 -8.97
CA ARG A 223 35.43 7.51 -9.84
C ARG A 223 36.14 7.23 -11.16
N PRO A 224 35.50 7.38 -12.32
CA PRO A 224 36.24 7.38 -13.57
C PRO A 224 37.13 8.64 -13.58
N THR A 225 38.38 8.48 -13.18
CA THR A 225 39.46 9.42 -13.48
C THR A 225 39.69 9.37 -14.98
N LYS A 226 38.94 10.18 -15.72
CA LYS A 226 39.40 10.70 -17.01
C LYS A 226 39.84 12.15 -16.82
N LEU A 227 41.07 12.30 -16.34
CA LEU A 227 41.92 13.40 -16.75
C LEU A 227 42.95 12.80 -17.71
N SER A 228 42.68 12.88 -19.00
CA SER A 228 43.71 12.81 -20.04
C SER A 228 43.81 14.18 -20.68
N SER A 229 44.97 14.79 -20.49
CA SER A 229 45.47 16.01 -21.10
C SER A 229 45.17 16.17 -22.60
N CYS A 230 44.59 17.30 -22.97
CA CYS A 230 45.24 18.38 -23.72
C CYS A 230 44.68 19.71 -23.21
#